data_AF-A0A5N6E791-F1
#
_entry.id   AF-A0A5N6E791-F1
#
_cell.length_a   1.000
_cell.length_b   1.000
_cell.length_c   1.000
_cell.angle_alpha   90.00
_cell.angle_beta   90.00
_cell.angle_gamma   90.00
#
_symmetry.space_group_name_H-M   'P 1'
#
loop_
_entity.id
_entity.type
_entity.pdbx_description
1 polymer ?
#
loop_
_entity_poly.entity_id
_entity_poly.type
_entity_poly.pdbx_seq_one_letter_code
_entity_poly.pdbx_strand_id
1 'polypeptide(L)'
;MTMRTREKSRKELEFRPCGSDLLVARVTSNTVANAFIRREIHEKTNSIQPFYQRGRRLKIEIASPGSLDTLYFVDDNVDTLGDDEIDIEVKASGLNFKDIVVTMG
;
A
#
# COMPACT_ATOMS: atom_id res chain seq x y z
N MET A 1 19.75 -0.52 -36.23
CA MET A 1 19.44 -1.95 -36.44
C MET A 1 18.58 -2.40 -35.28
N THR A 2 17.26 -2.31 -35.44
CA THR A 2 16.29 -2.49 -34.35
C THR A 2 15.88 -3.95 -34.29
N MET A 3 16.29 -4.66 -33.25
CA MET A 3 15.85 -6.03 -33.01
C MET A 3 14.37 -6.04 -32.63
N ARG A 4 13.52 -6.46 -33.57
CA ARG A 4 12.16 -6.89 -33.26
C ARG A 4 12.25 -8.25 -32.57
N THR A 5 12.06 -8.27 -31.25
CA THR A 5 11.88 -9.51 -30.49
C THR A 5 10.64 -10.21 -31.04
N ARG A 6 10.82 -11.38 -31.68
CA ARG A 6 9.70 -12.21 -32.13
C ARG A 6 8.93 -12.69 -30.91
N GLU A 7 7.66 -12.33 -30.84
CA GLU A 7 6.73 -12.88 -29.85
C GLU A 7 6.56 -14.39 -30.11
N LYS A 8 6.98 -15.21 -29.15
CA LYS A 8 6.95 -16.66 -29.27
C LYS A 8 5.49 -17.11 -29.22
N SER A 9 4.96 -17.65 -30.33
CA SER A 9 3.63 -18.24 -30.40
C SER A 9 3.48 -19.31 -29.30
N ARG A 10 2.76 -18.97 -28.24
CA ARG A 10 2.56 -19.83 -27.08
C ARG A 10 1.34 -20.69 -27.37
N LYS A 11 1.56 -21.90 -27.86
CA LYS A 11 0.49 -22.90 -28.02
C LYS A 11 -0.04 -23.22 -26.62
N GLU A 12 -1.25 -22.77 -26.32
CA GLU A 12 -1.95 -23.19 -25.11
C GLU A 12 -2.36 -24.66 -25.28
N LEU A 13 -2.12 -25.48 -24.26
CA LEU A 13 -2.34 -26.94 -24.30
C LEU A 13 -3.44 -27.40 -23.32
N GLU A 14 -3.91 -26.49 -22.45
CA GLU A 14 -4.89 -26.78 -21.43
C GLU A 14 -6.13 -25.91 -21.65
N PHE A 15 -7.25 -26.56 -21.98
CA PHE A 15 -8.53 -25.91 -22.21
C PHE A 15 -9.63 -26.62 -21.44
N ARG A 16 -10.63 -25.87 -20.99
CA ARG A 16 -11.84 -26.41 -20.37
C ARG A 16 -13.07 -25.77 -21.03
N PRO A 17 -13.99 -26.55 -21.61
CA PRO A 17 -15.26 -26.02 -22.10
C PRO A 17 -16.14 -25.61 -20.91
N CYS A 18 -16.75 -24.44 -20.99
CA CYS A 18 -17.72 -23.92 -20.02
C CYS A 18 -18.88 -23.29 -20.78
N GLY A 19 -19.96 -24.07 -21.00
CA GLY A 19 -21.07 -23.64 -21.86
C GLY A 19 -20.61 -23.42 -23.30
N SER A 20 -20.82 -22.22 -23.84
CA SER A 20 -20.36 -21.80 -25.17
C SER A 20 -18.89 -21.38 -25.23
N ASP A 21 -18.23 -21.30 -24.07
CA ASP A 21 -16.94 -20.62 -23.96
C ASP A 21 -15.81 -21.61 -23.71
N LEU A 22 -14.63 -21.31 -24.26
CA LEU A 22 -13.41 -22.08 -24.04
C LEU A 22 -12.51 -21.33 -23.06
N LEU A 23 -12.34 -21.88 -21.86
CA LEU A 23 -11.51 -21.28 -20.81
C LEU A 23 -10.12 -21.89 -20.83
N VAL A 24 -9.11 -21.07 -20.54
CA VAL A 24 -7.71 -21.48 -20.38
C VAL A 24 -7.29 -21.18 -18.95
N ALA A 25 -6.75 -22.18 -18.26
CA ALA A 25 -6.28 -22.00 -16.90
C ALA A 25 -5.03 -21.10 -16.89
N ARG A 26 -5.06 -20.02 -16.12
CA ARG A 26 -3.91 -19.17 -15.87
C ARG A 26 -3.57 -19.22 -14.40
N VAL A 27 -2.31 -19.51 -14.09
CA VAL A 27 -1.80 -19.36 -12.73
C VAL A 27 -1.71 -17.87 -12.45
N THR A 28 -2.49 -17.41 -11.49
CA THR A 28 -2.42 -16.04 -10.97
C THR A 28 -1.95 -16.08 -9.53
N SER A 29 -1.27 -15.02 -9.09
CA SER A 29 -0.91 -14.89 -7.69
C SER A 29 -2.16 -14.78 -6.84
N ASN A 30 -2.26 -15.59 -5.79
CA ASN A 30 -3.34 -15.47 -4.82
C ASN A 30 -3.02 -14.34 -3.85
N THR A 31 -3.50 -13.14 -4.17
CA THR A 31 -3.25 -11.94 -3.37
C THR A 31 -3.76 -12.05 -1.94
N VAL A 32 -4.84 -12.81 -1.69
CA VAL A 32 -5.43 -13.02 -0.36
C VAL A 32 -4.55 -13.93 0.50
N ALA A 33 -4.15 -15.09 -0.03
CA ALA A 33 -3.23 -15.99 0.67
C ALA A 33 -1.85 -15.35 0.89
N ASN A 34 -1.37 -14.60 -0.09
CA ASN A 34 -0.11 -13.85 0.03
C ASN A 34 -0.20 -12.76 1.09
N ALA A 35 -1.34 -12.06 1.21
CA ALA A 35 -1.55 -11.05 2.26
C ALA A 35 -1.60 -11.70 3.66
N PHE A 36 -2.24 -12.86 3.80
CA PHE A 36 -2.27 -13.62 5.04
C PHE A 36 -0.86 -14.05 5.47
N ILE A 37 -0.11 -14.70 4.57
CA ILE A 37 1.28 -15.12 4.82
C ILE A 37 2.18 -13.92 5.14
N ARG A 38 2.01 -12.79 4.43
CA ARG A 38 2.76 -11.56 4.74
C ARG A 38 2.48 -11.07 6.15
N ARG A 39 1.22 -11.05 6.57
CA ARG A 39 0.82 -10.66 7.93
C ARG A 39 1.40 -11.59 9.00
N GLU A 40 1.46 -12.88 8.74
CA GLU A 40 1.94 -13.89 9.71
C GLU A 40 3.48 -13.90 9.83
N ILE A 41 4.20 -13.66 8.72
CA ILE A 41 5.66 -13.83 8.65
C ILE A 41 6.41 -12.50 8.83
N HIS A 42 5.82 -11.36 8.47
CA HIS A 42 6.47 -10.05 8.64
C HIS A 42 5.91 -9.32 9.86
N GLU A 43 6.77 -9.11 10.85
CA GLU A 43 6.53 -8.42 12.14
C GLU A 43 5.91 -7.01 12.02
N LYS A 44 5.97 -6.38 10.84
CA LYS A 44 5.46 -5.02 10.60
C LYS A 44 4.73 -4.90 9.27
N THR A 45 3.70 -5.70 9.06
CA THR A 45 2.79 -5.47 7.93
C THR A 45 1.81 -4.36 8.32
N ASN A 46 2.02 -3.15 7.79
CA ASN A 46 1.05 -2.06 7.88
C ASN A 46 -0.31 -2.59 7.40
N SER A 47 -1.29 -2.55 8.30
CA SER A 47 -2.64 -3.05 8.04
C SER A 47 -3.60 -1.87 7.94
N ILE A 48 -4.60 -2.00 7.07
CA ILE A 48 -5.68 -1.02 6.99
C ILE A 48 -6.43 -1.07 8.33
N GLN A 49 -6.52 0.09 8.98
CA GLN A 49 -7.25 0.27 10.23
C GLN A 49 -8.15 1.50 10.12
N PRO A 50 -9.18 1.63 10.97
CA PRO A 50 -9.96 2.85 11.07
C PRO A 50 -9.02 4.04 11.32
N PHE A 51 -9.19 5.12 10.55
CA PHE A 51 -8.39 6.33 10.73
C PHE A 51 -8.68 7.01 12.08
N TYR A 52 -9.95 7.03 12.49
CA TYR A 52 -10.34 7.53 13.80
C TYR A 52 -10.20 6.44 14.85
N GLN A 53 -9.25 6.60 15.76
CA GLN A 53 -9.00 5.67 16.87
C GLN A 53 -8.98 6.47 18.17
N ARG A 54 -10.02 6.30 18.99
CA ARG A 54 -10.18 7.11 20.20
C ARG A 54 -9.04 6.86 21.18
N GLY A 55 -8.32 7.91 21.56
CA GLY A 55 -7.20 7.85 22.51
C GLY A 55 -5.85 7.44 21.90
N ARG A 56 -5.77 7.28 20.58
CA ARG A 56 -4.52 6.98 19.86
C ARG A 56 -4.22 8.11 18.89
N ARG A 57 -3.17 8.88 19.16
CA ARG A 57 -2.70 9.94 18.26
C ARG A 57 -1.90 9.29 17.14
N LEU A 58 -2.24 9.62 15.91
CA LEU A 58 -1.59 9.06 14.72
C LEU A 58 -0.86 10.17 13.96
N LYS A 59 0.39 9.91 13.61
CA LYS A 59 1.21 10.76 12.74
C LYS A 59 1.52 10.01 11.45
N ILE A 60 1.63 10.73 10.33
CA ILE A 60 2.07 10.16 9.05
C ILE A 60 3.59 10.19 8.97
N GLU A 61 4.18 9.07 8.58
CA GLU A 61 5.59 8.96 8.23
C GLU A 61 5.77 8.27 6.87
N ILE A 62 6.92 8.49 6.25
CA ILE A 62 7.33 7.79 5.04
C ILE A 62 8.47 6.82 5.34
N ALA A 63 8.33 5.57 4.89
CA ALA A 63 9.38 4.58 5.12
C ALA A 63 10.56 4.73 4.14
N SER A 64 10.29 5.08 2.88
CA SER A 64 11.30 5.31 1.85
C SER A 64 11.04 6.64 1.15
N PRO A 65 11.88 7.68 1.38
CA PRO A 65 11.83 8.90 0.59
C PRO A 65 11.85 8.56 -0.91
N GLY A 66 11.03 9.23 -1.72
CA GLY A 66 10.84 8.92 -3.14
C GLY A 66 9.60 8.10 -3.47
N SER A 67 9.01 7.39 -2.49
CA SER A 67 7.90 6.46 -2.75
C SER A 67 6.66 6.76 -1.90
N LEU A 68 5.68 7.45 -2.50
CA LEU A 68 4.42 7.80 -1.86
C LEU A 68 3.61 6.58 -1.41
N ASP A 69 3.84 5.41 -2.01
CA ASP A 69 3.19 4.15 -1.62
C ASP A 69 3.70 3.62 -0.26
N THR A 70 4.74 4.23 0.29
CA THR A 70 5.33 3.86 1.59
C THR A 70 4.91 4.78 2.73
N LEU A 71 3.87 5.62 2.52
CA LEU A 71 3.25 6.39 3.59
C LEU A 71 2.48 5.47 4.55
N TYR A 72 2.69 5.65 5.85
CA TYR A 72 2.02 4.88 6.88
C TYR A 72 1.79 5.70 8.14
N PHE A 73 0.79 5.29 8.93
CA PHE A 73 0.47 5.93 10.20
C PHE A 73 1.22 5.24 11.33
N VAL A 74 1.84 6.05 12.19
CA VAL A 74 2.53 5.62 13.41
C VAL A 74 1.90 6.29 14.62
N ASP A 75 2.13 5.70 15.79
CA ASP A 75 1.75 6.29 17.06
C ASP A 75 2.58 7.54 17.35
N ASP A 76 1.87 8.60 17.72
CA ASP A 76 2.49 9.86 18.14
C ASP A 76 2.44 9.99 19.67
N ASN A 77 3.58 9.78 20.31
CA ASN A 77 3.74 9.99 21.75
C ASN A 77 4.16 11.43 21.99
N VAL A 78 3.17 12.33 22.05
CA VAL A 78 3.38 13.73 22.39
C VAL A 78 3.43 13.87 23.91
N ASP A 79 4.40 14.62 24.42
CA ASP A 79 4.51 14.97 25.83
C ASP A 79 3.36 15.86 26.30
N THR A 80 3.26 16.08 27.62
CA THR A 80 2.25 16.96 28.21
C THR A 80 2.37 18.38 27.67
N LEU A 81 1.23 18.93 27.23
CA LEU A 81 1.06 20.29 26.71
C LEU A 81 1.67 21.33 27.65
N GLY A 82 2.52 22.21 27.12
CA GLY A 82 3.06 23.34 27.87
C GLY A 82 2.03 24.43 28.19
N ASP A 83 2.36 25.34 29.09
CA ASP A 83 1.45 26.41 29.55
C ASP A 83 0.96 27.34 28.42
N ASP A 84 1.75 27.48 27.35
CA ASP A 84 1.45 28.33 26.19
C ASP A 84 1.11 27.52 24.92
N GLU A 85 0.82 26.22 25.05
CA GLU A 85 0.50 25.34 23.93
C GLU A 85 -0.99 24.97 23.93
N ILE A 86 -1.52 24.68 22.74
CA ILE A 86 -2.88 24.16 22.58
C ILE A 86 -2.88 22.91 21.71
N ASP A 87 -3.73 21.95 22.07
CA ASP A 87 -3.91 20.72 21.32
C ASP A 87 -5.12 20.85 20.38
N ILE A 88 -4.93 20.48 19.11
CA ILE A 88 -5.94 20.64 18.07
C ILE A 88 -6.24 19.28 17.45
N GLU A 89 -7.51 18.87 17.52
CA GLU A 89 -7.96 17.65 16.85
C GLU A 89 -8.10 17.90 15.34
N VAL A 90 -7.12 17.43 14.57
CA VAL A 90 -7.12 17.54 13.10
C VAL A 90 -8.19 16.60 12.52
N LYS A 91 -9.24 17.18 11.92
CA LYS A 91 -10.28 16.43 11.19
C LYS A 91 -9.94 16.18 9.73
N ALA A 92 -9.16 17.08 9.13
CA ALA A 92 -8.68 16.97 7.76
C ALA A 92 -7.37 17.75 7.65
N SER A 93 -6.42 17.21 6.89
CA SER A 93 -5.19 17.90 6.49
C SER A 93 -5.09 17.90 4.97
N GLY A 94 -4.83 19.06 4.39
CA GLY A 94 -4.58 19.17 2.95
C GLY A 94 -3.14 18.78 2.65
N LEU A 95 -2.93 17.92 1.66
CA LEU A 95 -1.59 17.63 1.14
C LEU A 95 -1.20 18.71 0.13
N ASN A 96 -0.07 19.38 0.37
CA ASN A 96 0.50 20.33 -0.58
C ASN A 96 1.52 19.63 -1.51
N PHE A 97 1.72 20.18 -2.71
CA PHE A 97 2.78 19.74 -3.63
C PHE A 97 4.17 19.81 -2.98
N LYS A 98 4.43 20.79 -2.10
CA LYS A 98 5.67 20.87 -1.34
C LYS A 98 5.90 19.62 -0.47
N ASP A 99 4.84 19.09 0.14
CA ASP A 99 4.94 17.90 0.98
C ASP A 99 5.32 16.69 0.13
N ILE A 100 4.77 16.60 -1.09
CA ILE A 100 5.15 15.56 -2.07
C ILE A 100 6.63 15.69 -2.44
N VAL A 101 7.13 16.89 -2.76
CA VAL A 101 8.54 17.09 -3.16
C VAL A 101 9.49 16.78 -2.00
N VAL A 102 9.19 17.22 -0.78
CA VAL A 102 9.99 16.89 0.42
C VAL A 102 10.03 15.38 0.65
N THR A 103 8.91 14.72 0.39
CA THR A 103 8.76 13.28 0.53
C THR A 103 9.52 12.51 -0.56
N MET A 104 9.80 13.14 -1.72
CA MET A 104 10.49 12.50 -2.84
C MET A 104 12.03 12.57 -2.78
N GLY A 105 12.59 13.48 -1.96
CA GLY A 105 14.04 13.71 -1.88
C GLY A 105 14.53 14.75 -2.86
#